data_AF-A0AAD9ZE85-F1
#
_entry.id   AF-A0AAD9ZE85-F1
#
_cell.length_a   1.000
_cell.length_b   1.000
_cell.length_c   1.000
_cell.angle_alpha   90.00
_cell.angle_beta   90.00
_cell.angle_gamma   90.00
#
_symmetry.space_group_name_H-M   'P 1'
#
loop_
_entity.id
_entity.type
_entity.pdbx_description
1 polymer ?
#
loop_
_entity_poly.entity_id
_entity_poly.type
_entity_poly.pdbx_seq_one_letter_code
_entity_poly.pdbx_strand_id
1 'polypeptide(L)'
;MSSNPRSFDTPDVKSTFEFNIKSPLPVLASGLPTGVQDVHSGSEVAAGTKLYSFERKLPIPSYLFALASGDIEKAPIGPRSTVATGPLQLQAAKWELEESTEKFIETIEKIFGETHEFTQLVVDLKGKDPDDAFSSIPYEKGYTFLSYLESQVGKDKWNKFIPHYFNTFARRSLDSYDFKVNLLAFFETDSAASNALYKVDWDAWFYKPGLPPKSKFETSLVDVCYALASKWKNIKAEKFEHKVQDVKGWGANQVVIFLDSVQAFAHKLDKCETQAMGSVYGYAKSGNIEVVARYFQVALRAKDNSLYKPTAELLGNVGRMKFVQPLYKWLGEADRKLAVKTFEKNRDFYHPICRGLIEKDLFGKGSRT
;
A
#
# COMPACT_ATOMS: atom_id res chain seq x y z
N MET A 1 13.19 -29.96 16.07
CA MET A 1 13.53 -28.53 15.99
C MET A 1 13.58 -28.13 14.54
N SER A 2 12.66 -27.31 14.04
CA SER A 2 12.80 -26.72 12.70
C SER A 2 13.78 -25.55 12.79
N SER A 3 14.96 -25.69 12.19
CA SER A 3 15.79 -24.52 11.92
C SER A 3 15.08 -23.65 10.88
N ASN A 4 14.91 -22.35 11.15
CA ASN A 4 14.52 -21.40 10.12
C ASN A 4 15.49 -21.51 8.92
N PRO A 5 15.00 -21.36 7.68
CA PRO A 5 15.88 -21.36 6.51
C PRO A 5 16.94 -20.26 6.67
N ARG A 6 18.21 -20.63 6.50
CA ARG A 6 19.33 -19.68 6.60
C ARG A 6 19.59 -19.07 5.23
N SER A 7 19.52 -17.75 5.16
CA SER A 7 19.79 -16.95 3.97
C SER A 7 20.81 -15.85 4.30
N PHE A 8 21.42 -15.28 3.26
CA PHE A 8 21.97 -13.92 3.35
C PHE A 8 20.79 -12.97 3.16
N ASP A 9 20.18 -12.53 4.26
CA ASP A 9 18.95 -11.73 4.22
C ASP A 9 19.26 -10.25 3.97
N THR A 10 19.66 -9.95 2.73
CA THR A 10 20.00 -8.60 2.24
C THR A 10 19.52 -8.43 0.78
N PRO A 11 19.06 -7.23 0.38
CA PRO A 11 18.78 -6.90 -1.02
C PRO A 11 19.99 -7.05 -1.97
N ASP A 12 21.22 -7.07 -1.46
CA ASP A 12 22.46 -7.14 -2.24
C ASP A 12 22.70 -8.54 -2.83
N VAL A 13 22.30 -9.59 -2.11
CA VAL A 13 22.51 -10.98 -2.54
C VAL A 13 21.30 -11.46 -3.31
N LYS A 14 21.44 -11.53 -4.64
CA LYS A 14 20.41 -12.05 -5.55
C LYS A 14 20.78 -13.44 -6.04
N SER A 15 19.85 -14.39 -5.92
CA SER A 15 20.04 -15.76 -6.37
C SER A 15 18.87 -16.25 -7.22
N THR A 16 19.15 -17.21 -8.10
CA THR A 16 18.11 -18.08 -8.67
C THR A 16 17.69 -19.12 -7.64
N PHE A 17 16.45 -19.60 -7.72
CA PHE A 17 15.92 -20.58 -6.77
C PHE A 17 15.16 -21.69 -7.47
N GLU A 18 15.30 -22.90 -6.95
CA GLU A 18 14.37 -24.01 -7.17
C GLU A 18 13.65 -24.30 -5.85
N PHE A 19 12.34 -24.48 -5.92
CA PHE A 19 11.49 -24.71 -4.75
C PHE A 19 10.78 -26.05 -4.89
N ASN A 20 10.90 -26.92 -3.89
CA ASN A 20 10.30 -28.24 -3.85
C ASN A 20 9.51 -28.38 -2.54
N ILE A 21 8.19 -28.19 -2.62
CA ILE A 21 7.33 -27.92 -1.46
C ILE A 21 6.30 -29.05 -1.32
N LYS A 22 6.34 -29.78 -0.21
CA LYS A 22 5.33 -30.79 0.12
C LYS A 22 4.16 -30.14 0.85
N SER A 23 2.94 -30.32 0.35
CA SER A 23 1.70 -29.86 1.01
C SER A 23 0.51 -30.78 0.68
N PRO A 24 -0.44 -31.01 1.59
CA PRO A 24 -1.74 -31.61 1.29
C PRO A 24 -2.72 -30.62 0.62
N LEU A 25 -2.36 -29.34 0.51
CA LEU A 25 -3.17 -28.29 -0.11
C LEU A 25 -2.43 -27.65 -1.30
N PRO A 26 -3.16 -27.03 -2.27
CA PRO A 26 -2.57 -26.21 -3.32
C PRO A 26 -1.48 -25.24 -2.83
N VAL A 27 -0.45 -25.04 -3.65
CA VAL A 27 0.70 -24.16 -3.34
C VAL A 27 0.86 -23.07 -4.41
N LEU A 28 1.25 -21.88 -3.96
CA LEU A 28 1.80 -20.78 -4.75
C LEU A 28 3.18 -20.41 -4.20
N ALA A 29 4.14 -20.11 -5.08
CA ALA A 29 5.45 -19.58 -4.72
C ALA A 29 5.85 -18.46 -5.70
N SER A 30 6.86 -17.64 -5.37
CA SER A 30 7.36 -16.57 -6.25
C SER A 30 8.23 -17.04 -7.44
N GLY A 31 8.08 -18.32 -7.84
CA GLY A 31 8.69 -18.94 -9.03
C GLY A 31 7.62 -19.44 -10.01
N LEU A 32 8.05 -19.77 -11.24
CA LEU A 32 7.20 -20.42 -12.24
C LEU A 32 6.97 -21.89 -11.84
N PRO A 33 5.75 -22.42 -11.87
CA PRO A 33 5.49 -23.83 -11.54
C PRO A 33 6.09 -24.74 -12.62
N THR A 34 6.86 -25.75 -12.19
CA THR A 34 7.51 -26.74 -13.07
C THR A 34 6.86 -28.12 -12.99
N GLY A 35 6.09 -28.42 -11.94
CA GLY A 35 5.31 -29.65 -11.85
C GLY A 35 4.57 -29.84 -10.52
N VAL A 36 3.70 -30.85 -10.48
CA VAL A 36 3.08 -31.38 -9.26
C VAL A 36 3.14 -32.91 -9.32
N GLN A 37 3.57 -33.56 -8.23
CA GLN A 37 3.76 -35.01 -8.16
C GLN A 37 3.15 -35.57 -6.86
N ASP A 38 2.61 -36.79 -6.89
CA ASP A 38 2.05 -37.44 -5.71
C ASP A 38 3.13 -38.09 -4.84
N VAL A 39 3.23 -37.67 -3.57
CA VAL A 39 4.24 -38.20 -2.65
C VAL A 39 3.79 -39.56 -2.13
N HIS A 40 4.44 -40.61 -2.61
CA HIS A 40 4.07 -41.99 -2.25
C HIS A 40 4.31 -42.27 -0.76
N SER A 41 3.43 -43.07 -0.17
CA SER A 41 3.29 -43.27 1.29
C SER A 41 4.37 -44.19 1.88
N GLY A 42 5.60 -43.69 1.93
CA GLY A 42 6.75 -44.29 2.63
C GLY A 42 7.50 -43.31 3.54
N SER A 43 6.88 -42.17 3.88
CA SER A 43 7.45 -41.14 4.76
C SER A 43 6.35 -40.46 5.59
N GLU A 44 6.73 -39.77 6.67
CA GLU A 44 5.86 -39.16 7.69
C GLU A 44 5.10 -37.91 7.19
N VAL A 45 4.37 -38.04 6.08
CA VAL A 45 3.55 -36.97 5.48
C VAL A 45 2.07 -37.36 5.44
N ALA A 46 1.20 -36.35 5.55
CA ALA A 46 -0.24 -36.54 5.55
C ALA A 46 -0.74 -37.17 4.23
N ALA A 47 -1.79 -37.98 4.31
CA ALA A 47 -2.45 -38.52 3.11
C ALA A 47 -2.89 -37.38 2.16
N GLY A 48 -2.71 -37.58 0.85
CA GLY A 48 -2.96 -36.55 -0.15
C GLY A 48 -1.85 -35.51 -0.32
N THR A 49 -0.74 -35.60 0.41
CA THR A 49 0.43 -34.70 0.22
C THR A 49 0.99 -34.82 -1.19
N LYS A 50 1.03 -33.70 -1.90
CA LYS A 50 1.69 -33.54 -3.19
C LYS A 50 2.98 -32.74 -3.04
N LEU A 51 3.94 -33.02 -3.91
CA LEU A 51 5.15 -32.23 -4.11
C LEU A 51 4.85 -31.21 -5.22
N TYR A 52 4.93 -29.93 -4.89
CA TYR A 52 4.81 -28.82 -5.81
C TYR A 52 6.21 -28.27 -6.12
N SER A 53 6.60 -28.30 -7.39
CA SER A 53 7.90 -27.84 -7.86
C SER A 53 7.78 -26.51 -8.60
N PHE A 54 8.70 -25.59 -8.33
CA PHE A 54 8.77 -24.26 -8.95
C PHE A 54 10.22 -23.84 -9.22
N GLU A 55 10.43 -22.98 -10.21
CA GLU A 55 11.74 -22.49 -10.62
C GLU A 55 11.75 -20.96 -10.80
N ARG A 56 12.82 -20.30 -10.37
CA ARG A 56 13.05 -18.87 -10.51
C ARG A 56 14.39 -18.59 -11.18
N LYS A 57 14.39 -18.63 -12.53
CA LYS A 57 15.55 -18.34 -13.41
C LYS A 57 16.08 -16.90 -13.38
N LEU A 58 15.28 -15.95 -12.88
CA LEU A 58 15.68 -14.56 -12.73
C LEU A 58 16.16 -14.32 -11.29
N PRO A 59 17.43 -13.95 -11.04
CA PRO A 59 17.94 -13.71 -9.70
C PRO A 59 17.09 -12.69 -8.92
N ILE A 60 16.70 -13.06 -7.71
CA ILE A 60 15.97 -12.20 -6.78
C ILE A 60 16.64 -12.21 -5.39
N PRO A 61 16.54 -11.12 -4.62
CA PRO A 61 16.91 -11.10 -3.21
C PRO A 61 15.93 -11.91 -2.36
N SER A 62 16.36 -12.28 -1.16
CA SER A 62 15.63 -13.12 -0.21
C SER A 62 14.21 -12.63 0.10
N TYR A 63 14.00 -11.33 0.29
CA TYR A 63 12.70 -10.75 0.65
C TYR A 63 11.63 -10.86 -0.45
N LEU A 64 12.00 -11.25 -1.69
CA LEU A 64 11.06 -11.59 -2.76
C LEU A 64 10.72 -13.08 -2.81
N PHE A 65 11.22 -13.90 -1.87
CA PHE A 65 10.67 -15.23 -1.64
C PHE A 65 9.30 -15.11 -0.98
N ALA A 66 8.26 -15.59 -1.68
CA ALA A 66 6.91 -15.67 -1.16
C ALA A 66 6.37 -17.09 -1.34
N LEU A 67 5.56 -17.53 -0.38
CA LEU A 67 4.93 -18.85 -0.34
C LEU A 67 3.53 -18.70 0.27
N ALA A 68 2.54 -19.31 -0.37
CA ALA A 68 1.21 -19.54 0.20
C ALA A 68 0.76 -20.97 -0.07
N SER A 69 0.04 -21.57 0.88
CA SER A 69 -0.67 -22.84 0.66
C SER A 69 -1.98 -22.82 1.43
N GLY A 70 -3.02 -23.39 0.84
CA GLY A 70 -4.40 -23.28 1.33
C GLY A 70 -5.39 -23.79 0.29
N ASP A 71 -6.67 -23.66 0.58
CA ASP A 71 -7.74 -23.80 -0.43
C ASP A 71 -7.66 -22.61 -1.41
N ILE A 72 -7.08 -22.84 -2.58
CA ILE A 72 -6.71 -21.81 -3.56
C ILE A 72 -7.07 -22.28 -4.97
N GLU A 73 -8.00 -21.57 -5.60
CA GLU A 73 -8.32 -21.67 -7.02
C GLU A 73 -7.64 -20.56 -7.83
N LYS A 74 -7.69 -20.66 -9.16
CA LYS A 74 -7.02 -19.75 -10.10
C LYS A 74 -7.92 -19.43 -11.29
N ALA A 75 -7.85 -18.19 -11.79
CA ALA A 75 -8.54 -17.78 -13.01
C ALA A 75 -7.69 -16.80 -13.85
N PRO A 76 -7.78 -16.86 -15.20
CA PRO A 76 -7.09 -15.90 -16.06
C PRO A 76 -7.73 -14.50 -15.95
N ILE A 77 -6.88 -13.48 -15.95
CA ILE A 77 -7.23 -12.04 -15.92
C ILE A 77 -6.45 -11.24 -16.98
N GLY A 78 -5.95 -11.92 -18.01
CA GLY A 78 -5.14 -11.37 -19.10
C GLY A 78 -4.34 -12.46 -19.81
N PRO A 79 -3.70 -12.17 -20.95
CA PRO A 79 -2.94 -13.15 -21.74
C PRO A 79 -1.73 -13.73 -21.01
N ARG A 80 -1.18 -13.00 -20.03
CA ARG A 80 -0.02 -13.40 -19.20
C ARG A 80 -0.26 -13.28 -17.69
N SER A 81 -1.52 -13.14 -17.28
CA SER A 81 -1.91 -12.76 -15.91
C SER A 81 -2.99 -13.69 -15.35
N THR A 82 -2.83 -14.14 -14.10
CA THR A 82 -3.74 -15.08 -13.41
C THR A 82 -3.96 -14.61 -11.98
N VAL A 83 -5.23 -14.47 -11.58
CA VAL A 83 -5.61 -14.25 -10.18
C VAL A 83 -5.68 -15.60 -9.46
N ALA A 84 -5.33 -15.63 -8.18
CA ALA A 84 -5.46 -16.80 -7.34
C ALA A 84 -5.95 -16.39 -5.93
N THR A 85 -6.95 -17.09 -5.40
CA THR A 85 -7.61 -16.78 -4.13
C THR A 85 -8.48 -17.98 -3.69
N GLY A 86 -9.15 -17.88 -2.53
CA GLY A 86 -10.12 -18.89 -2.11
C GLY A 86 -11.32 -18.98 -3.06
N PRO A 87 -11.95 -20.15 -3.26
CA PRO A 87 -13.01 -20.36 -4.26
C PRO A 87 -14.14 -19.32 -4.19
N LEU A 88 -14.57 -18.99 -2.97
CA LEU A 88 -15.66 -18.04 -2.69
C LEU A 88 -15.38 -16.60 -3.17
N GLN A 89 -14.11 -16.23 -3.41
CA GLN A 89 -13.70 -14.90 -3.86
C GLN A 89 -13.30 -14.88 -5.34
N LEU A 90 -13.14 -16.02 -6.00
CA LEU A 90 -12.48 -16.12 -7.30
C LEU A 90 -13.15 -15.27 -8.39
N GLN A 91 -14.47 -15.33 -8.51
CA GLN A 91 -15.19 -14.60 -9.57
C GLN A 91 -15.17 -13.08 -9.36
N ALA A 92 -15.27 -12.62 -8.11
CA ALA A 92 -15.16 -11.19 -7.78
C ALA A 92 -13.73 -10.67 -8.01
N ALA A 93 -12.72 -11.43 -7.58
CA ALA A 93 -11.31 -11.07 -7.78
C ALA A 93 -10.87 -11.14 -9.25
N LYS A 94 -11.51 -11.99 -10.07
CA LYS A 94 -11.33 -12.01 -11.53
C LYS A 94 -11.91 -10.73 -12.16
N TRP A 95 -13.17 -10.42 -11.86
CA TRP A 95 -13.90 -9.28 -12.43
C TRP A 95 -13.20 -7.93 -12.14
N GLU A 96 -12.73 -7.73 -10.90
CA GLU A 96 -12.03 -6.51 -10.47
C GLU A 96 -10.71 -6.26 -11.26
N LEU A 97 -10.08 -7.31 -11.78
CA LEU A 97 -8.73 -7.27 -12.33
C LEU A 97 -8.64 -7.46 -13.85
N GLU A 98 -9.59 -8.17 -14.48
CA GLU A 98 -9.46 -8.60 -15.88
C GLU A 98 -9.53 -7.47 -16.91
N GLU A 99 -10.27 -6.39 -16.64
CA GLU A 99 -10.32 -5.25 -17.56
C GLU A 99 -9.08 -4.34 -17.51
N SER A 100 -8.28 -4.42 -16.43
CA SER A 100 -7.29 -3.39 -16.09
C SER A 100 -5.85 -3.89 -16.07
N THR A 101 -5.62 -5.14 -15.64
CA THR A 101 -4.27 -5.66 -15.34
C THR A 101 -3.32 -5.59 -16.53
N GLU A 102 -3.75 -6.04 -17.71
CA GLU A 102 -2.88 -6.04 -18.90
C GLU A 102 -2.54 -4.61 -19.37
N LYS A 103 -3.52 -3.70 -19.36
CA LYS A 103 -3.32 -2.27 -19.70
C LYS A 103 -2.34 -1.59 -18.73
N PHE A 104 -2.38 -1.98 -17.45
CA PHE A 104 -1.38 -1.55 -16.47
C PHE A 104 0.00 -2.09 -16.78
N ILE A 105 0.15 -3.39 -17.11
CA ILE A 105 1.46 -3.97 -17.47
C ILE A 105 2.02 -3.29 -18.73
N GLU A 106 1.23 -3.17 -19.80
CA GLU A 106 1.61 -2.46 -21.03
C GLU A 106 2.02 -0.99 -20.79
N THR A 107 1.54 -0.37 -19.71
CA THR A 107 1.90 1.00 -19.30
C THR A 107 3.11 1.02 -18.36
N ILE A 108 3.27 0.04 -17.48
CA ILE A 108 4.41 -0.11 -16.57
C ILE A 108 5.68 -0.48 -17.33
N GLU A 109 5.57 -1.27 -18.41
CA GLU A 109 6.62 -1.53 -19.40
C GLU A 109 7.11 -0.24 -20.12
N LYS A 110 6.62 0.94 -19.71
CA LYS A 110 6.98 2.27 -20.19
C LYS A 110 7.37 3.30 -19.07
N ILE A 111 7.37 3.03 -17.73
CA ILE A 111 7.48 4.09 -16.65
C ILE A 111 8.35 3.84 -15.34
N PHE A 112 7.77 3.41 -14.20
CA PHE A 112 8.11 3.81 -12.78
C PHE A 112 9.41 3.21 -12.12
N GLY A 113 9.91 3.57 -10.90
CA GLY A 113 9.40 4.35 -9.74
C GLY A 113 10.46 4.61 -8.60
N GLU A 114 10.03 4.86 -7.33
CA GLU A 114 10.70 5.83 -6.38
C GLU A 114 10.84 5.52 -4.85
N THR A 115 11.15 6.53 -3.98
CA THR A 115 11.81 6.48 -2.63
C THR A 115 11.42 7.56 -1.54
N HIS A 116 11.94 7.44 -0.29
CA HIS A 116 11.86 8.28 0.96
C HIS A 116 12.76 7.50 1.96
N GLU A 117 13.49 8.12 2.88
CA GLU A 117 14.49 7.45 3.77
C GLU A 117 14.01 6.42 4.81
N PHE A 118 13.09 6.74 5.70
CA PHE A 118 11.76 7.04 5.25
C PHE A 118 11.29 8.43 5.73
N THR A 119 12.15 9.49 5.66
CA THR A 119 11.90 11.00 5.54
C THR A 119 12.94 11.90 4.80
N GLN A 120 14.25 11.68 4.91
CA GLN A 120 15.27 12.06 3.90
C GLN A 120 14.94 11.31 2.57
N LEU A 121 15.81 11.22 1.55
CA LEU A 121 15.61 10.26 0.43
C LEU A 121 16.47 9.00 0.59
N VAL A 122 17.62 9.13 1.27
CA VAL A 122 18.57 8.05 1.55
C VAL A 122 18.62 7.78 3.06
N VAL A 123 18.57 6.51 3.43
CA VAL A 123 18.42 6.02 4.80
C VAL A 123 19.74 5.90 5.56
N ASP A 124 19.69 6.07 6.88
CA ASP A 124 20.56 5.31 7.79
C ASP A 124 19.72 4.43 8.71
N LEU A 125 19.76 3.10 8.51
CA LEU A 125 19.11 2.09 9.35
C LEU A 125 20.04 1.51 10.44
N LYS A 126 21.26 2.01 10.61
CA LYS A 126 22.25 1.41 11.51
C LYS A 126 21.76 1.32 12.96
N GLY A 127 21.51 0.09 13.42
CA GLY A 127 20.99 -0.19 14.76
C GLY A 127 19.49 0.06 14.94
N LYS A 128 18.72 0.18 13.85
CA LYS A 128 17.26 0.37 13.84
C LYS A 128 16.57 -0.85 13.23
N ASP A 129 15.31 -1.05 13.57
CA ASP A 129 14.44 -2.02 12.88
C ASP A 129 13.92 -1.40 11.56
N PRO A 130 14.00 -2.09 10.40
CA PRO A 130 13.41 -1.60 9.15
C PRO A 130 11.90 -1.33 9.24
N ASP A 131 11.15 -2.12 10.03
CA ASP A 131 9.69 -1.96 10.19
C ASP A 131 9.34 -0.69 10.97
N ASP A 132 10.16 -0.27 11.94
CA ASP A 132 9.92 0.92 12.80
C ASP A 132 9.87 2.23 12.00
N ALA A 133 10.44 2.23 10.79
CA ALA A 133 10.55 3.41 9.96
C ALA A 133 9.74 3.31 8.64
N PHE A 134 9.25 2.13 8.23
CA PHE A 134 8.36 1.97 7.07
C PHE A 134 7.18 2.97 7.10
N SER A 135 6.92 3.64 5.98
CA SER A 135 5.92 4.72 5.92
C SER A 135 5.26 4.86 4.54
N SER A 136 4.39 5.86 4.36
CA SER A 136 3.80 6.20 3.05
C SER A 136 4.75 7.00 2.15
N ILE A 137 5.82 7.55 2.71
CA ILE A 137 6.70 8.51 2.03
C ILE A 137 7.52 7.75 0.99
N PRO A 138 8.00 6.48 1.12
CA PRO A 138 8.86 5.81 0.11
C PRO A 138 8.30 5.64 -1.31
N TYR A 139 7.22 6.35 -1.58
CA TYR A 139 6.54 6.57 -2.84
C TYR A 139 6.49 8.10 -3.14
N GLU A 140 6.03 8.96 -2.22
CA GLU A 140 5.73 10.41 -2.39
C GLU A 140 6.91 11.38 -2.66
N LYS A 141 8.01 11.37 -1.90
CA LYS A 141 9.12 12.37 -2.03
C LYS A 141 10.08 11.97 -3.12
N GLY A 142 10.27 10.68 -3.31
CA GLY A 142 10.84 10.11 -4.50
C GLY A 142 10.02 10.51 -5.72
N TYR A 143 8.69 10.26 -5.73
CA TYR A 143 7.79 10.74 -6.80
C TYR A 143 7.97 12.23 -7.07
N THR A 144 8.07 13.05 -6.02
CA THR A 144 8.32 14.48 -6.15
C THR A 144 9.73 14.79 -6.71
N PHE A 145 10.72 13.92 -6.45
CA PHE A 145 12.11 14.06 -6.90
C PHE A 145 12.32 13.67 -8.36
N LEU A 146 11.88 12.49 -8.87
CA LEU A 146 12.03 12.25 -10.32
C LEU A 146 11.06 13.12 -11.12
N SER A 147 9.89 13.48 -10.60
CA SER A 147 9.04 14.53 -11.21
C SER A 147 9.77 15.88 -11.30
N TYR A 148 10.56 16.23 -10.28
CA TYR A 148 11.42 17.42 -10.31
C TYR A 148 12.55 17.26 -11.34
N LEU A 149 13.25 16.12 -11.40
CA LEU A 149 14.30 15.87 -12.40
C LEU A 149 13.75 15.84 -13.84
N GLU A 150 12.58 15.25 -14.08
CA GLU A 150 11.83 15.33 -15.35
C GLU A 150 11.59 16.80 -15.72
N SER A 151 11.18 17.64 -14.76
CA SER A 151 10.98 19.07 -14.99
C SER A 151 12.28 19.85 -15.30
N GLN A 152 13.45 19.33 -14.91
CA GLN A 152 14.74 19.97 -15.22
C GLN A 152 15.27 19.59 -16.61
N VAL A 153 15.03 18.36 -17.09
CA VAL A 153 15.55 17.88 -18.39
C VAL A 153 14.52 17.86 -19.52
N GLY A 154 13.23 17.84 -19.19
CA GLY A 154 12.10 17.70 -20.12
C GLY A 154 11.68 16.25 -20.34
N LYS A 155 10.36 16.02 -20.36
CA LYS A 155 9.72 14.70 -20.46
C LYS A 155 10.24 13.80 -21.58
N ASP A 156 10.42 14.33 -22.78
CA ASP A 156 10.89 13.55 -23.93
C ASP A 156 12.35 13.10 -23.83
N LYS A 157 13.14 13.74 -22.94
CA LYS A 157 14.48 13.30 -22.56
C LYS A 157 14.41 12.32 -21.41
N TRP A 158 13.57 12.59 -20.41
CA TRP A 158 13.34 11.71 -19.25
C TRP A 158 12.87 10.31 -19.67
N ASN A 159 11.92 10.23 -20.60
CA ASN A 159 11.41 8.98 -21.19
C ASN A 159 12.50 8.14 -21.90
N LYS A 160 13.66 8.72 -22.24
CA LYS A 160 14.82 7.99 -22.80
C LYS A 160 15.81 7.54 -21.73
N PHE A 161 15.91 8.27 -20.62
CA PHE A 161 16.72 7.88 -19.47
C PHE A 161 16.14 6.65 -18.75
N ILE A 162 14.82 6.58 -18.54
CA ILE A 162 14.12 5.46 -17.88
C ILE A 162 14.58 4.07 -18.42
N PRO A 163 14.46 3.77 -19.73
CA PRO A 163 14.89 2.46 -20.25
C PRO A 163 16.42 2.28 -20.23
N HIS A 164 17.21 3.35 -20.33
CA HIS A 164 18.67 3.27 -20.17
C HIS A 164 19.07 2.83 -18.76
N TYR A 165 18.47 3.44 -17.74
CA TYR A 165 18.69 3.12 -16.33
C TYR A 165 18.35 1.64 -16.03
N PHE A 166 17.16 1.17 -16.40
CA PHE A 166 16.75 -0.21 -16.15
C PHE A 166 17.58 -1.25 -16.93
N ASN A 167 18.06 -0.92 -18.13
CA ASN A 167 18.99 -1.79 -18.86
C ASN A 167 20.39 -1.81 -18.21
N THR A 168 20.88 -0.67 -17.71
CA THR A 168 22.22 -0.54 -17.09
C THR A 168 22.32 -1.32 -15.77
N PHE A 169 21.27 -1.29 -14.95
CA PHE A 169 21.23 -1.95 -13.64
C PHE A 169 20.45 -3.27 -13.65
N ALA A 170 20.12 -3.80 -14.83
CA ALA A 170 19.40 -5.07 -14.98
C ALA A 170 20.05 -6.20 -14.16
N ARG A 171 19.28 -6.81 -13.25
CA ARG A 171 19.69 -7.91 -12.34
C ARG A 171 20.75 -7.55 -11.29
N ARG A 172 21.21 -6.30 -11.21
CA ARG A 172 22.14 -5.81 -10.17
C ARG A 172 21.39 -5.27 -8.94
N SER A 173 22.11 -5.04 -7.85
CA SER A 173 21.74 -4.03 -6.85
C SER A 173 22.60 -2.78 -7.07
N LEU A 174 22.10 -1.64 -6.57
CA LEU A 174 22.72 -0.33 -6.66
C LEU A 174 22.28 0.52 -5.46
N ASP A 175 22.97 1.63 -5.20
CA ASP A 175 22.55 2.65 -4.25
C ASP A 175 22.07 3.95 -4.95
N SER A 176 21.81 5.00 -4.17
CA SER A 176 21.40 6.32 -4.71
C SER A 176 22.55 7.12 -5.33
N TYR A 177 23.81 6.76 -5.06
CA TYR A 177 24.98 7.34 -5.71
C TYR A 177 25.18 6.75 -7.11
N ASP A 178 25.06 5.43 -7.28
CA ASP A 178 25.00 4.75 -8.59
C ASP A 178 23.93 5.39 -9.50
N PHE A 179 22.72 5.62 -8.98
CA PHE A 179 21.64 6.33 -9.69
C PHE A 179 22.08 7.75 -10.12
N LYS A 180 22.63 8.54 -9.20
CA LYS A 180 23.08 9.92 -9.45
C LYS A 180 24.15 9.97 -10.54
N VAL A 181 25.15 9.07 -10.47
CA VAL A 181 26.23 8.98 -11.46
C VAL A 181 25.69 8.57 -12.83
N ASN A 182 24.79 7.57 -12.90
CA ASN A 182 24.20 7.14 -14.16
C ASN A 182 23.34 8.23 -14.83
N LEU A 183 22.55 8.99 -14.05
CA LEU A 183 21.77 10.11 -14.55
C LEU A 183 22.66 11.22 -15.12
N LEU A 184 23.70 11.62 -14.39
CA LEU A 184 24.61 12.70 -14.81
C LEU A 184 25.39 12.29 -16.08
N ALA A 185 25.88 11.05 -16.15
CA ALA A 185 26.56 10.53 -17.33
C ALA A 185 25.63 10.43 -18.56
N PHE A 186 24.38 10.01 -18.39
CA PHE A 186 23.41 9.92 -19.51
C PHE A 186 23.10 11.28 -20.14
N PHE A 187 23.16 12.36 -19.35
CA PHE A 187 22.88 13.73 -19.80
C PHE A 187 24.12 14.60 -20.04
N GLU A 188 25.34 14.06 -19.90
CA GLU A 188 26.60 14.81 -19.99
C GLU A 188 26.73 15.61 -21.31
N THR A 189 26.39 14.98 -22.44
CA THR A 189 26.49 15.59 -23.78
C THR A 189 25.33 16.54 -24.12
N ASP A 190 24.30 16.63 -23.28
CA ASP A 190 23.19 17.57 -23.45
C ASP A 190 23.44 18.81 -22.59
N SER A 191 24.07 19.83 -23.18
CA SER A 191 24.50 21.04 -22.47
C SER A 191 23.36 21.79 -21.74
N ALA A 192 22.10 21.56 -22.08
CA ALA A 192 20.97 22.14 -21.35
C ALA A 192 20.60 21.28 -20.12
N ALA A 193 20.44 19.97 -20.30
CA ALA A 193 20.14 19.04 -19.20
C ALA A 193 21.29 18.96 -18.18
N SER A 194 22.53 18.83 -18.65
CA SER A 194 23.74 18.83 -17.80
C SER A 194 23.83 20.09 -16.92
N ASN A 195 23.68 21.29 -17.50
CA ASN A 195 23.67 22.56 -16.75
C ASN A 195 22.46 22.74 -15.81
N ALA A 196 21.37 21.98 -16.00
CA ALA A 196 20.24 21.97 -15.07
C ALA A 196 20.50 20.99 -13.91
N LEU A 197 20.94 19.76 -14.21
CA LEU A 197 21.25 18.73 -13.22
C LEU A 197 22.44 19.08 -12.30
N TYR A 198 23.40 19.87 -12.79
CA TYR A 198 24.49 20.41 -11.97
C TYR A 198 24.01 21.43 -10.90
N LYS A 199 22.83 22.05 -11.10
CA LYS A 199 22.23 23.02 -10.16
C LYS A 199 21.28 22.37 -9.15
N VAL A 200 21.09 21.06 -9.21
CA VAL A 200 20.27 20.31 -8.25
C VAL A 200 21.00 20.23 -6.92
N ASP A 201 20.36 20.67 -5.84
CA ASP A 201 20.85 20.48 -4.46
C ASP A 201 20.63 19.02 -4.05
N TRP A 202 21.52 18.15 -4.55
CA TRP A 202 21.47 16.70 -4.34
C TRP A 202 21.48 16.33 -2.87
N ASP A 203 22.23 17.05 -2.04
CA ASP A 203 22.38 16.72 -0.63
C ASP A 203 21.14 17.16 0.17
N ALA A 204 20.48 18.26 -0.21
CA ALA A 204 19.17 18.58 0.34
C ALA A 204 18.10 17.56 -0.08
N TRP A 205 18.10 17.10 -1.33
CA TRP A 205 17.15 16.06 -1.76
C TRP A 205 17.41 14.73 -1.04
N PHE A 206 18.65 14.26 -1.00
CA PHE A 206 19.03 12.96 -0.42
C PHE A 206 18.99 12.93 1.10
N TYR A 207 19.44 13.99 1.78
CA TYR A 207 19.75 13.93 3.22
C TYR A 207 19.01 14.97 4.08
N LYS A 208 18.25 15.92 3.52
CA LYS A 208 17.46 16.85 4.35
C LYS A 208 16.11 16.23 4.74
N PRO A 209 15.79 16.13 6.04
CA PRO A 209 14.49 15.65 6.49
C PRO A 209 13.38 16.67 6.19
N GLY A 210 12.14 16.21 6.20
CA GLY A 210 10.96 17.03 5.92
C GLY A 210 10.60 17.14 4.44
N LEU A 211 9.63 18.01 4.14
CA LEU A 211 8.97 18.10 2.84
C LEU A 211 9.90 18.58 1.72
N PRO A 212 9.77 18.03 0.49
CA PRO A 212 10.42 18.59 -0.69
C PRO A 212 9.82 19.95 -1.08
N PRO A 213 10.49 20.71 -1.99
CA PRO A 213 9.89 21.89 -2.62
C PRO A 213 8.53 21.56 -3.24
N LYS A 214 7.52 22.44 -3.07
CA LYS A 214 6.16 22.19 -3.57
C LYS A 214 6.11 22.28 -5.10
N SER A 215 6.01 21.14 -5.76
CA SER A 215 5.74 21.03 -7.21
C SER A 215 4.41 21.66 -7.62
N LYS A 216 4.36 22.16 -8.86
CA LYS A 216 3.14 22.70 -9.49
C LYS A 216 2.39 21.58 -10.20
N PHE A 217 1.50 20.90 -9.48
CA PHE A 217 0.60 19.90 -10.06
C PHE A 217 -0.66 20.53 -10.65
N GLU A 218 -1.31 19.82 -11.57
CA GLU A 218 -2.71 20.05 -11.95
C GLU A 218 -3.60 19.62 -10.77
N THR A 219 -4.64 20.40 -10.44
CA THR A 219 -5.46 20.21 -9.22
C THR A 219 -6.96 20.12 -9.47
N SER A 220 -7.44 20.30 -10.70
CA SER A 220 -8.88 20.41 -11.02
C SER A 220 -9.75 19.27 -10.47
N LEU A 221 -9.26 18.03 -10.52
CA LEU A 221 -9.94 16.85 -9.97
C LEU A 221 -10.08 16.88 -8.44
N VAL A 222 -9.24 17.65 -7.75
CA VAL A 222 -9.15 17.71 -6.29
C VAL A 222 -9.73 19.02 -5.74
N ASP A 223 -9.67 20.11 -6.48
CA ASP A 223 -10.21 21.41 -6.06
C ASP A 223 -11.72 21.35 -5.79
N VAL A 224 -12.46 20.52 -6.54
CA VAL A 224 -13.88 20.22 -6.24
C VAL A 224 -14.08 19.52 -4.89
N CYS A 225 -13.12 18.72 -4.45
CA CYS A 225 -13.14 18.02 -3.17
C CYS A 225 -12.89 19.00 -2.02
N TYR A 226 -11.89 19.88 -2.16
CA TYR A 226 -11.59 20.93 -1.19
C TYR A 226 -12.72 21.97 -1.10
N ALA A 227 -13.35 22.31 -2.23
CA ALA A 227 -14.51 23.21 -2.25
C ALA A 227 -15.70 22.64 -1.46
N LEU A 228 -16.02 21.36 -1.63
CA LEU A 228 -17.08 20.71 -0.83
C LEU A 228 -16.68 20.59 0.65
N ALA A 229 -15.41 20.25 0.95
CA ALA A 229 -14.93 20.22 2.32
C ALA A 229 -15.05 21.59 3.01
N SER A 230 -14.76 22.69 2.32
CA SER A 230 -14.92 24.04 2.89
C SER A 230 -16.38 24.33 3.27
N LYS A 231 -17.36 23.91 2.47
CA LYS A 231 -18.79 24.07 2.81
C LYS A 231 -19.16 23.28 4.07
N TRP A 232 -18.69 22.03 4.18
CA TRP A 232 -18.90 21.21 5.37
C TRP A 232 -18.24 21.78 6.63
N LYS A 233 -17.04 22.37 6.50
CA LYS A 233 -16.34 23.08 7.58
C LYS A 233 -17.11 24.30 8.10
N ASN A 234 -17.95 24.90 7.26
CA ASN A 234 -18.67 26.13 7.54
C ASN A 234 -20.21 25.93 7.63
N ILE A 235 -20.69 24.69 7.69
CA ILE A 235 -22.09 24.32 7.43
C ILE A 235 -23.12 25.12 8.26
N LYS A 236 -22.81 25.44 9.52
CA LYS A 236 -23.67 26.22 10.43
C LYS A 236 -23.79 27.71 10.05
N ALA A 237 -22.80 28.24 9.33
CA ALA A 237 -22.81 29.62 8.84
C ALA A 237 -23.36 29.72 7.41
N GLU A 238 -22.97 28.81 6.52
CA GLU A 238 -23.33 28.84 5.09
C GLU A 238 -24.77 28.35 4.80
N LYS A 239 -25.45 27.73 5.77
CA LYS A 239 -26.79 27.10 5.61
C LYS A 239 -26.86 26.16 4.40
N PHE A 240 -25.75 25.47 4.13
CA PHE A 240 -25.57 24.68 2.92
C PHE A 240 -26.46 23.42 2.93
N GLU A 241 -27.41 23.36 1.98
CA GLU A 241 -28.24 22.19 1.72
C GLU A 241 -27.43 21.16 0.90
N HIS A 242 -26.89 20.17 1.60
CA HIS A 242 -26.11 19.06 1.03
C HIS A 242 -26.98 18.10 0.19
N LYS A 243 -26.49 17.65 -0.96
CA LYS A 243 -27.27 16.85 -1.94
C LYS A 243 -26.42 15.77 -2.59
N VAL A 244 -27.04 14.65 -2.99
CA VAL A 244 -26.37 13.54 -3.70
C VAL A 244 -25.54 14.03 -4.91
N GLN A 245 -26.00 15.11 -5.54
CA GLN A 245 -25.37 15.78 -6.67
C GLN A 245 -23.98 16.37 -6.36
N ASP A 246 -23.67 16.72 -5.11
CA ASP A 246 -22.38 17.33 -4.69
C ASP A 246 -21.17 16.44 -5.04
N VAL A 247 -21.39 15.12 -5.01
CA VAL A 247 -20.38 14.08 -5.22
C VAL A 247 -20.66 13.24 -6.48
N LYS A 248 -21.59 13.69 -7.33
CA LYS A 248 -21.99 12.94 -8.53
C LYS A 248 -20.84 12.87 -9.54
N GLY A 249 -20.48 11.65 -9.94
CA GLY A 249 -19.40 11.39 -10.89
C GLY A 249 -18.01 11.39 -10.25
N TRP A 250 -17.89 11.53 -8.92
CA TRP A 250 -16.60 11.42 -8.24
C TRP A 250 -16.11 9.96 -8.21
N GLY A 251 -14.82 9.77 -8.50
CA GLY A 251 -14.13 8.52 -8.24
C GLY A 251 -13.85 8.32 -6.74
N ALA A 252 -13.57 7.08 -6.32
CA ALA A 252 -13.28 6.76 -4.93
C ALA A 252 -12.14 7.62 -4.33
N ASN A 253 -11.13 7.98 -5.13
CA ASN A 253 -10.02 8.83 -4.70
C ASN A 253 -10.47 10.27 -4.36
N GLN A 254 -11.46 10.82 -5.06
CA GLN A 254 -12.01 12.15 -4.77
C GLN A 254 -12.82 12.14 -3.45
N VAL A 255 -13.62 11.09 -3.25
CA VAL A 255 -14.31 10.85 -1.97
C VAL A 255 -13.32 10.67 -0.82
N VAL A 256 -12.22 9.95 -1.05
CA VAL A 256 -11.11 9.79 -0.10
C VAL A 256 -10.49 11.14 0.28
N ILE A 257 -10.15 11.99 -0.69
CA ILE A 257 -9.52 13.30 -0.41
C ILE A 257 -10.51 14.25 0.29
N PHE A 258 -11.80 14.22 -0.07
CA PHE A 258 -12.84 14.95 0.65
C PHE A 258 -12.93 14.50 2.12
N LEU A 259 -13.00 13.19 2.38
CA LEU A 259 -13.08 12.67 3.75
C LEU A 259 -11.80 12.96 4.55
N ASP A 260 -10.61 12.83 3.95
CA ASP A 260 -9.35 13.19 4.61
C ASP A 260 -9.23 14.70 4.86
N SER A 261 -9.81 15.54 3.99
CA SER A 261 -9.95 16.99 4.23
C SER A 261 -10.87 17.30 5.41
N VAL A 262 -12.02 16.61 5.52
CA VAL A 262 -12.91 16.69 6.69
C VAL A 262 -12.21 16.23 7.97
N GLN A 263 -11.38 15.18 7.88
CA GLN A 263 -10.56 14.71 8.98
C GLN A 263 -9.45 15.70 9.41
N ALA A 264 -9.07 16.64 8.55
CA ALA A 264 -8.07 17.68 8.83
C ALA A 264 -8.67 18.99 9.42
N PHE A 265 -9.98 19.04 9.70
CA PHE A 265 -10.58 20.20 10.35
C PHE A 265 -10.08 20.38 11.80
N ALA A 266 -9.89 21.64 12.21
CA ALA A 266 -9.46 22.00 13.56
C ALA A 266 -10.57 21.78 14.62
N HIS A 267 -11.83 21.89 14.21
CA HIS A 267 -12.97 21.40 14.97
C HIS A 267 -13.41 20.03 14.44
N LYS A 268 -14.14 19.27 15.25
CA LYS A 268 -14.81 18.04 14.84
C LYS A 268 -16.24 18.39 14.39
N LEU A 269 -16.73 17.73 13.34
CA LEU A 269 -18.17 17.70 13.05
C LEU A 269 -18.92 17.10 14.25
N ASP A 270 -20.19 17.48 14.42
CA ASP A 270 -21.08 16.83 15.38
C ASP A 270 -21.84 15.63 14.79
N LYS A 271 -22.50 14.87 15.66
CA LYS A 271 -23.23 13.65 15.30
C LYS A 271 -24.30 13.88 14.22
N CYS A 272 -25.02 15.00 14.24
CA CYS A 272 -26.07 15.26 13.25
C CYS A 272 -25.45 15.52 11.87
N GLU A 273 -24.32 16.22 11.83
CA GLU A 273 -23.55 16.49 10.61
C GLU A 273 -22.96 15.21 10.01
N THR A 274 -22.40 14.31 10.82
CA THR A 274 -21.87 13.03 10.32
C THR A 274 -22.96 12.09 9.82
N GLN A 275 -24.13 12.08 10.47
CA GLN A 275 -25.29 11.31 10.01
C GLN A 275 -25.86 11.85 8.69
N ALA A 276 -25.98 13.17 8.56
CA ALA A 276 -26.39 13.82 7.30
C ALA A 276 -25.43 13.44 6.15
N MET A 277 -24.12 13.57 6.36
CA MET A 277 -23.09 13.23 5.37
C MET A 277 -23.20 11.76 4.91
N GLY A 278 -23.30 10.82 5.86
CA GLY A 278 -23.40 9.39 5.55
C GLY A 278 -24.71 8.98 4.88
N SER A 279 -25.81 9.66 5.22
CA SER A 279 -27.12 9.42 4.61
C SER A 279 -27.20 9.96 3.19
N VAL A 280 -26.65 11.15 2.94
CA VAL A 280 -26.81 11.87 1.66
C VAL A 280 -25.76 11.45 0.63
N TYR A 281 -24.53 11.14 1.04
CA TYR A 281 -23.49 10.62 0.14
C TYR A 281 -23.34 9.10 0.20
N GLY A 282 -24.14 8.40 1.01
CA GLY A 282 -24.21 6.94 1.06
C GLY A 282 -23.00 6.22 1.66
N TYR A 283 -22.00 6.94 2.19
CA TYR A 283 -20.70 6.38 2.60
C TYR A 283 -20.80 5.25 3.63
N ALA A 284 -21.81 5.26 4.50
CA ALA A 284 -22.08 4.20 5.47
C ALA A 284 -22.38 2.83 4.83
N LYS A 285 -22.75 2.81 3.53
CA LYS A 285 -23.12 1.63 2.74
C LYS A 285 -22.15 1.36 1.59
N SER A 286 -21.01 2.05 1.54
CA SER A 286 -20.04 1.87 0.46
C SER A 286 -19.32 0.52 0.57
N GLY A 287 -19.31 -0.27 -0.50
CA GLY A 287 -18.47 -1.46 -0.60
C GLY A 287 -16.97 -1.14 -0.73
N ASN A 288 -16.60 0.12 -0.98
CA ASN A 288 -15.21 0.53 -1.07
C ASN A 288 -14.63 0.78 0.33
N ILE A 289 -13.69 -0.08 0.73
CA ILE A 289 -13.06 -0.04 2.06
C ILE A 289 -12.32 1.27 2.37
N GLU A 290 -11.69 1.90 1.36
CA GLU A 290 -10.98 3.19 1.54
C GLU A 290 -11.94 4.34 1.88
N VAL A 291 -13.21 4.25 1.43
CA VAL A 291 -14.28 5.22 1.70
C VAL A 291 -14.94 4.97 3.05
N VAL A 292 -15.49 3.76 3.27
CA VAL A 292 -16.26 3.47 4.49
C VAL A 292 -15.39 3.53 5.75
N ALA A 293 -14.12 3.08 5.68
CA ALA A 293 -13.20 3.17 6.81
C ALA A 293 -12.83 4.63 7.15
N ARG A 294 -12.83 5.56 6.20
CA ARG A 294 -12.61 6.99 6.48
C ARG A 294 -13.84 7.66 7.04
N TYR A 295 -15.00 7.39 6.45
CA TYR A 295 -16.26 7.93 6.95
C TYR A 295 -16.54 7.46 8.40
N PHE A 296 -16.24 6.20 8.74
CA PHE A 296 -16.31 5.73 10.13
C PHE A 296 -15.33 6.49 11.04
N GLN A 297 -14.11 6.81 10.62
CA GLN A 297 -13.20 7.65 11.43
C GLN A 297 -13.74 9.05 11.69
N VAL A 298 -14.36 9.69 10.70
CA VAL A 298 -15.06 10.99 10.87
C VAL A 298 -16.16 10.87 11.95
N ALA A 299 -17.02 9.86 11.83
CA ALA A 299 -18.14 9.62 12.75
C ALA A 299 -17.70 9.25 14.18
N LEU A 300 -16.68 8.39 14.33
CA LEU A 300 -16.10 8.04 15.63
C LEU A 300 -15.52 9.26 16.33
N ARG A 301 -14.80 10.13 15.58
CA ARG A 301 -14.25 11.39 16.10
C ARG A 301 -15.34 12.35 16.55
N ALA A 302 -16.48 12.39 15.85
CA ALA A 302 -17.70 13.13 16.20
C ALA A 302 -18.53 12.49 17.33
N LYS A 303 -18.13 11.31 17.83
CA LYS A 303 -18.86 10.48 18.79
C LYS A 303 -20.28 10.08 18.34
N ASP A 304 -20.46 9.86 17.03
CA ASP A 304 -21.68 9.30 16.47
C ASP A 304 -21.83 7.81 16.84
N ASN A 305 -22.54 7.57 17.94
CA ASN A 305 -22.77 6.23 18.47
C ASN A 305 -23.57 5.30 17.55
N SER A 306 -24.14 5.79 16.44
CA SER A 306 -24.78 4.92 15.44
C SER A 306 -23.78 4.03 14.70
N LEU A 307 -22.54 4.49 14.51
CA LEU A 307 -21.51 3.75 13.74
C LEU A 307 -20.52 2.98 14.62
N TYR A 308 -20.67 2.98 15.95
CA TYR A 308 -19.80 2.23 16.86
C TYR A 308 -19.91 0.72 16.60
N LYS A 309 -21.15 0.20 16.50
CA LYS A 309 -21.40 -1.21 16.18
C LYS A 309 -20.97 -1.56 14.73
N PRO A 310 -21.37 -0.80 13.68
CA PRO A 310 -20.84 -0.99 12.33
C PRO A 310 -19.31 -0.98 12.24
N THR A 311 -18.61 -0.14 13.02
CA THR A 311 -17.14 -0.16 13.12
C THR A 311 -16.63 -1.48 13.70
N ALA A 312 -17.22 -1.95 14.81
CA ALA A 312 -16.85 -3.20 15.44
C ALA A 312 -17.11 -4.43 14.54
N GLU A 313 -18.17 -4.38 13.73
CA GLU A 313 -18.50 -5.39 12.73
C GLU A 313 -17.52 -5.34 11.54
N LEU A 314 -17.16 -4.16 11.03
CA LEU A 314 -16.16 -3.99 9.98
C LEU A 314 -14.77 -4.50 10.44
N LEU A 315 -14.36 -4.17 11.67
CA LEU A 315 -13.10 -4.62 12.26
C LEU A 315 -12.97 -6.15 12.35
N GLY A 316 -14.07 -6.88 12.47
CA GLY A 316 -14.09 -8.34 12.44
C GLY A 316 -13.97 -8.96 11.04
N ASN A 317 -13.99 -8.15 9.98
CA ASN A 317 -13.97 -8.60 8.58
C ASN A 317 -12.74 -8.12 7.78
N VAL A 318 -11.89 -7.25 8.34
CA VAL A 318 -10.70 -6.71 7.64
C VAL A 318 -9.43 -6.86 8.47
N GLY A 319 -8.34 -7.30 7.83
CA GLY A 319 -7.03 -7.51 8.49
C GLY A 319 -5.95 -6.46 8.16
N ARG A 320 -6.18 -5.58 7.17
CA ARG A 320 -5.17 -4.62 6.69
C ARG A 320 -4.95 -3.48 7.70
N MET A 321 -3.75 -3.39 8.27
CA MET A 321 -3.39 -2.39 9.31
C MET A 321 -3.78 -0.94 8.95
N LYS A 322 -3.67 -0.55 7.66
CA LYS A 322 -4.13 0.75 7.11
C LYS A 322 -5.56 1.13 7.53
N PHE A 323 -6.45 0.16 7.72
CA PHE A 323 -7.82 0.38 8.20
C PHE A 323 -7.99 -0.04 9.65
N VAL A 324 -7.42 -1.19 10.03
CA VAL A 324 -7.60 -1.79 11.36
C VAL A 324 -7.06 -0.88 12.47
N GLN A 325 -5.85 -0.34 12.33
CA GLN A 325 -5.23 0.50 13.37
C GLN A 325 -6.00 1.81 13.62
N PRO A 326 -6.28 2.67 12.61
CA PRO A 326 -7.00 3.91 12.88
C PRO A 326 -8.44 3.67 13.34
N LEU A 327 -9.12 2.62 12.85
CA LEU A 327 -10.46 2.28 13.35
C LEU A 327 -10.43 1.83 14.82
N TYR A 328 -9.47 0.98 15.23
CA TYR A 328 -9.31 0.62 16.66
C TYR A 328 -8.93 1.83 17.53
N LYS A 329 -8.08 2.73 17.03
CA LYS A 329 -7.73 3.97 17.75
C LYS A 329 -8.97 4.82 18.03
N TRP A 330 -9.70 5.21 16.98
CA TRP A 330 -10.84 6.12 17.15
C TRP A 330 -12.04 5.43 17.82
N LEU A 331 -12.22 4.11 17.66
CA LEU A 331 -13.16 3.33 18.46
C LEU A 331 -12.72 3.27 19.93
N GLY A 332 -11.42 3.18 20.22
CA GLY A 332 -10.87 3.23 21.57
C GLY A 332 -11.08 4.57 22.28
N GLU A 333 -10.99 5.70 21.54
CA GLU A 333 -11.32 7.04 22.03
C GLU A 333 -12.84 7.28 22.21
N ALA A 334 -13.68 6.57 21.43
CA ALA A 334 -15.13 6.76 21.41
C ALA A 334 -15.87 5.82 22.40
N ASP A 335 -15.53 4.53 22.41
CA ASP A 335 -15.95 3.51 23.38
C ASP A 335 -14.83 2.48 23.59
N ARG A 336 -13.97 2.75 24.58
CA ARG A 336 -12.87 1.86 24.96
C ARG A 336 -13.34 0.44 25.31
N LYS A 337 -14.54 0.25 25.88
CA LYS A 337 -15.06 -1.07 26.28
C LYS A 337 -15.44 -1.89 25.04
N LEU A 338 -16.12 -1.27 24.08
CA LEU A 338 -16.41 -1.92 22.79
C LEU A 338 -15.12 -2.21 22.02
N ALA A 339 -14.11 -1.32 22.06
CA ALA A 339 -12.81 -1.58 21.45
C ALA A 339 -12.09 -2.81 22.03
N VAL A 340 -12.00 -2.96 23.37
CA VAL A 340 -11.46 -4.19 24.00
C VAL A 340 -12.25 -5.42 23.56
N LYS A 341 -13.59 -5.39 23.70
CA LYS A 341 -14.45 -6.53 23.39
C LYS A 341 -14.36 -6.97 21.92
N THR A 342 -14.20 -6.01 21.02
CA THR A 342 -14.02 -6.27 19.58
C THR A 342 -12.64 -6.84 19.30
N PHE A 343 -11.60 -6.34 19.97
CA PHE A 343 -10.25 -6.90 19.82
C PHE A 343 -10.19 -8.34 20.31
N GLU A 344 -10.56 -8.61 21.57
CA GLU A 344 -10.48 -9.96 22.14
C GLU A 344 -11.29 -11.00 21.34
N LYS A 345 -12.47 -10.61 20.82
CA LYS A 345 -13.29 -11.49 19.97
C LYS A 345 -12.57 -11.90 18.67
N ASN A 346 -11.80 -10.99 18.07
CA ASN A 346 -11.22 -11.18 16.74
C ASN A 346 -9.68 -11.32 16.76
N ARG A 347 -9.04 -11.42 17.94
CA ARG A 347 -7.58 -11.28 18.07
C ARG A 347 -6.81 -12.29 17.21
N ASP A 348 -7.28 -13.53 17.14
CA ASP A 348 -6.62 -14.62 16.41
C ASP A 348 -6.99 -14.71 14.93
N PHE A 349 -7.88 -13.83 14.44
CA PHE A 349 -8.07 -13.58 13.01
C PHE A 349 -7.00 -12.63 12.44
N TYR A 350 -6.41 -11.77 13.27
CA TYR A 350 -5.39 -10.81 12.81
C TYR A 350 -4.02 -11.45 12.63
N HIS A 351 -3.31 -11.08 11.56
CA HIS A 351 -1.90 -11.41 11.36
C HIS A 351 -1.07 -10.98 12.60
N PRO A 352 -0.08 -11.77 13.08
CA PRO A 352 0.59 -11.50 14.35
C PRO A 352 1.18 -10.09 14.53
N ILE A 353 1.69 -9.48 13.46
CA ILE A 353 2.16 -8.08 13.46
C ILE A 353 1.01 -7.11 13.76
N CYS A 354 -0.13 -7.28 13.07
CA CYS A 354 -1.33 -6.48 13.28
C CYS A 354 -1.88 -6.72 14.71
N ARG A 355 -1.95 -7.97 15.17
CA ARG A 355 -2.38 -8.32 16.53
C ARG A 355 -1.53 -7.60 17.58
N GLY A 356 -0.20 -7.74 17.52
CA GLY A 356 0.73 -7.11 18.47
C GLY A 356 0.72 -5.58 18.44
N LEU A 357 0.45 -4.97 17.28
CA LEU A 357 0.25 -3.53 17.15
C LEU A 357 -1.02 -3.06 17.87
N ILE A 358 -2.15 -3.74 17.67
CA ILE A 358 -3.41 -3.38 18.35
C ILE A 358 -3.35 -3.69 19.85
N GLU A 359 -2.67 -4.76 20.26
CA GLU A 359 -2.39 -5.04 21.69
C GLU A 359 -1.61 -3.88 22.34
N LYS A 360 -0.55 -3.40 21.68
CA LYS A 360 0.25 -2.23 22.10
C LYS A 360 -0.58 -0.93 22.13
N ASP A 361 -1.39 -0.67 21.11
CA ASP A 361 -2.18 0.57 21.00
C ASP A 361 -3.37 0.62 21.96
N LEU A 362 -3.94 -0.53 22.33
CA LEU A 362 -5.05 -0.62 23.28
C LEU A 362 -4.57 -0.76 24.73
N PHE A 363 -3.60 -1.64 25.02
CA PHE A 363 -3.19 -2.00 26.39
C PHE A 363 -1.84 -1.39 26.82
N GLY A 364 -1.10 -0.78 25.89
CA GLY A 364 0.23 -0.23 26.13
C GLY A 364 1.36 -1.29 26.09
N LYS A 365 2.60 -0.84 26.32
CA LYS A 365 3.75 -1.75 26.48
C LYS A 365 3.71 -2.43 27.86
N GLY A 366 2.83 -3.43 28.06
CA GLY A 366 2.63 -4.00 29.40
C GLY A 366 2.11 -5.44 29.55
N SER A 367 1.44 -6.05 28.57
CA SER A 367 0.77 -7.35 28.74
C SER A 367 1.29 -8.47 27.83
N ARG A 368 2.49 -8.97 28.11
CA ARG A 368 2.87 -10.35 27.78
C ARG A 368 2.74 -11.19 29.05
N THR A 369 1.61 -11.86 29.18
CA THR A 369 1.30 -12.88 30.20
C THR A 369 0.85 -14.14 29.46
#